data_AF-A0A945XT22-F1
#
_entry.id   AF-A0A945XT22-F1
#
_cell.length_a   1.000
_cell.length_b   1.000
_cell.length_c   1.000
_cell.angle_alpha   90.00
_cell.angle_beta   90.00
_cell.angle_gamma   90.00
#
_symmetry.space_group_name_H-M   'P 1'
#
loop_
_entity.id
_entity.type
_entity.pdbx_description
1 polymer ?
#
loop_
_entity_poly.entity_id
_entity_poly.type
_entity_poly.pdbx_seq_one_letter_code
_entity_poly.pdbx_strand_id
1 'polypeptide(L)'
;MKLLIAMMSHETNTFSPVPTELERFGSGELPPRDQAAYQATLGRGSTMAGMIAVAEQAGVEIITPIAAGAPPSGRVSDTAYQYITDCIVEAAEGCDGLLLDLHGAMVTDTREDGEGSLLVRLREAYPDVPIGVGLDMHANLYPAMVSNATVIAGYHTYPHIDMYGTGERAAQILIRSLKGEVEPRMVWGNCPMLPHVMRQGTDDFPNKALQDRVMEMEASGALAVSLFTGFPHADIYNAGLSVVVVTDNDVEEATALRDELLEMAWKERESFV
;
A
#
# COMPACT_ATOMS: atom_id res chain seq x y z
N MET A 1 -17.71 5.19 15.56
CA MET A 1 -16.73 4.58 14.66
C MET A 1 -15.37 5.10 15.08
N LYS A 2 -14.42 4.21 15.30
CA LYS A 2 -13.03 4.49 15.67
C LYS A 2 -12.11 3.82 14.66
N LEU A 3 -11.21 4.60 14.04
CA LEU A 3 -10.24 4.10 13.08
C LEU A 3 -8.82 4.26 13.62
N LEU A 4 -8.02 3.21 13.43
CA LEU A 4 -6.57 3.31 13.54
C LEU A 4 -6.01 3.74 12.19
N ILE A 5 -5.16 4.76 12.19
CA ILE A 5 -4.44 5.21 11.00
C ILE A 5 -2.94 5.19 11.32
N ALA A 6 -2.15 4.40 10.61
CA ALA A 6 -0.72 4.25 10.89
C ALA A 6 0.12 4.21 9.60
N MET A 7 1.41 4.54 9.73
CA MET A 7 2.37 4.45 8.62
C MET A 7 3.53 3.52 8.98
N MET A 8 3.85 2.62 8.05
CA MET A 8 5.08 1.82 8.03
C MET A 8 5.56 1.75 6.57
N SER A 9 6.43 2.68 6.19
CA SER A 9 6.84 2.88 4.79
C SER A 9 8.35 2.84 4.64
N HIS A 10 8.84 1.91 3.82
CA HIS A 10 10.24 1.78 3.42
C HIS A 10 10.36 0.97 2.13
N GLU A 11 11.18 1.42 1.20
CA GLU A 11 11.56 0.66 0.00
C GLU A 11 12.89 -0.05 0.24
N THR A 12 12.91 -1.37 0.19
CA THR A 12 14.14 -2.14 0.38
C THR A 12 14.85 -2.42 -0.94
N ASN A 13 16.08 -1.92 -1.05
CA ASN A 13 17.08 -2.44 -1.96
C ASN A 13 17.90 -3.54 -1.27
N THR A 14 17.64 -4.82 -1.60
CA THR A 14 18.30 -5.95 -0.93
C THR A 14 19.80 -6.05 -1.24
N PHE A 15 20.29 -5.31 -2.24
CA PHE A 15 21.70 -5.22 -2.60
C PHE A 15 22.42 -4.07 -1.90
N SER A 16 21.69 -3.19 -1.21
CA SER A 16 22.27 -2.10 -0.43
C SER A 16 22.98 -2.63 0.81
N PRO A 17 24.23 -2.20 1.08
CA PRO A 17 24.96 -2.60 2.29
C PRO A 17 24.55 -1.78 3.54
N VAL A 18 23.62 -0.84 3.40
CA VAL A 18 23.22 0.06 4.49
C VAL A 18 21.92 -0.47 5.11
N PRO A 19 21.95 -1.11 6.30
CA PRO A 19 20.75 -1.63 6.94
C PRO A 19 19.80 -0.51 7.36
N THR A 20 18.53 -0.86 7.53
CA THR A 20 17.48 0.07 7.95
C THR A 20 17.08 -0.21 9.40
N GLU A 21 17.79 0.42 10.33
CA GLU A 21 17.51 0.37 11.77
C GLU A 21 16.34 1.29 12.16
N LEU A 22 15.83 1.11 13.38
CA LEU A 22 14.62 1.79 13.87
C LEU A 22 14.75 3.32 13.80
N GLU A 23 15.93 3.87 14.10
CA GLU A 23 16.16 5.32 14.12
C GLU A 23 16.00 5.96 12.74
N ARG A 24 16.12 5.18 11.64
CA ARG A 24 15.90 5.70 10.29
C ARG A 24 14.44 6.07 10.03
N PHE A 25 13.50 5.45 10.75
CA PHE A 25 12.08 5.76 10.67
C PHE A 25 11.66 7.03 11.43
N GLY A 26 12.56 7.60 12.25
CA GLY A 26 12.37 8.87 12.95
C GLY A 26 13.43 9.90 12.61
N SER A 27 14.06 9.82 11.43
CA SER A 27 15.10 10.77 10.99
C SER A 27 16.31 10.89 11.95
N GLY A 28 16.71 9.78 12.56
CA GLY A 28 17.79 9.71 13.56
C GLY A 28 17.28 9.59 15.01
N GLU A 29 15.97 9.67 15.22
CA GLU A 29 15.29 9.44 16.49
C GLU A 29 14.29 8.28 16.37
N LEU A 30 13.55 7.99 17.43
CA LEU A 30 12.43 7.05 17.34
C LEU A 30 11.32 7.63 16.45
N PRO A 31 10.59 6.80 15.68
CA PRO A 31 9.46 7.25 14.90
C PRO A 31 8.40 7.92 15.79
N PRO A 32 7.76 9.00 15.34
CA PRO A 32 6.73 9.68 16.12
C PRO A 32 5.55 8.76 16.42
N ARG A 33 4.99 8.89 17.63
CA ARG A 33 3.90 8.07 18.17
C ARG A 33 2.72 8.91 18.63
N ASP A 34 1.55 8.29 18.68
CA ASP A 34 0.31 8.86 19.21
C ASP A 34 0.04 10.26 18.63
N GLN A 35 -0.18 11.27 19.48
CA GLN A 35 -0.41 12.64 19.04
C GLN A 35 0.75 13.19 18.17
N ALA A 36 2.00 12.81 18.45
CA ALA A 36 3.12 13.24 17.63
C ALA A 36 3.10 12.63 16.22
N ALA A 37 2.61 11.39 16.08
CA ALA A 37 2.41 10.76 14.76
C ALA A 37 1.37 11.52 13.94
N TYR A 38 0.22 11.84 14.54
CA TYR A 38 -0.81 12.66 13.90
C TYR A 38 -0.26 14.04 13.48
N GLN A 39 0.43 14.76 14.38
CA GLN A 39 1.01 16.07 14.08
C GLN A 39 2.11 16.02 13.02
N ALA A 40 2.92 14.96 12.99
CA ALA A 40 3.96 14.79 11.98
C ALA A 40 3.38 14.61 10.57
N THR A 41 2.16 14.06 10.45
CA THR A 41 1.48 13.77 9.19
C THR A 41 0.60 14.92 8.70
N LEU A 42 0.00 15.69 9.61
CA LEU A 42 -0.90 16.79 9.24
C LEU A 42 -0.28 17.78 8.25
N GLY A 43 -1.07 18.14 7.23
CA GLY A 43 -0.68 19.10 6.20
C GLY A 43 0.38 18.61 5.21
N ARG A 44 0.77 17.33 5.26
CA ARG A 44 1.65 16.71 4.27
C ARG A 44 0.85 16.14 3.10
N GLY A 45 1.48 16.04 1.93
CA GLY A 45 0.92 15.35 0.77
C GLY A 45 1.10 13.84 0.81
N SER A 46 1.04 13.20 1.99
CA SER A 46 1.24 11.75 2.14
C SER A 46 -0.07 10.96 2.14
N THR A 47 0.05 9.66 1.89
CA THR A 47 -1.06 8.69 1.93
C THR A 47 -1.75 8.68 3.30
N MET A 48 -0.98 8.62 4.39
CA MET A 48 -1.54 8.73 5.75
C MET A 48 -2.30 10.06 5.97
N ALA A 49 -1.86 11.16 5.37
CA ALA A 49 -2.55 12.46 5.50
C ALA A 49 -3.89 12.48 4.75
N GLY A 50 -3.97 11.85 3.57
CA GLY A 50 -5.23 11.67 2.84
C GLY A 50 -6.22 10.79 3.62
N MET A 51 -5.72 9.71 4.24
CA MET A 51 -6.53 8.85 5.11
C MET A 51 -7.12 9.60 6.30
N ILE A 52 -6.29 10.40 6.99
CA ILE A 52 -6.73 11.25 8.12
C ILE A 52 -7.81 12.22 7.66
N ALA A 53 -7.61 12.93 6.55
CA ALA A 53 -8.55 13.93 6.07
C ALA A 53 -9.94 13.33 5.79
N VAL A 54 -10.00 12.15 5.17
CA VAL A 54 -11.27 11.46 4.91
C VAL A 54 -11.93 10.99 6.21
N ALA A 55 -11.16 10.45 7.16
CA ALA A 55 -11.69 10.02 8.45
C ALA A 55 -12.25 11.21 9.27
N GLU A 56 -11.58 12.36 9.25
CA GLU A 56 -12.04 13.60 9.89
C GLU A 56 -13.34 14.12 9.25
N GLN A 57 -13.40 14.16 7.92
CA GLN A 57 -14.62 14.57 7.20
C GLN A 57 -15.80 13.65 7.52
N ALA A 58 -15.54 12.37 7.75
CA ALA A 58 -16.55 11.39 8.15
C ALA A 58 -16.93 11.47 9.65
N GLY A 59 -16.27 12.33 10.45
CA GLY A 59 -16.53 12.47 11.88
C GLY A 59 -16.15 11.24 12.70
N VAL A 60 -15.15 10.48 12.23
CA VAL A 60 -14.66 9.26 12.88
C VAL A 60 -13.64 9.63 13.96
N GLU A 61 -13.65 8.93 15.09
CA GLU A 61 -12.55 8.99 16.05
C GLU A 61 -11.28 8.37 15.44
N ILE A 62 -10.15 9.07 15.54
CA ILE A 62 -8.87 8.64 14.95
C ILE A 62 -7.86 8.38 16.06
N ILE A 63 -7.15 7.26 15.97
CA ILE A 63 -5.89 7.05 16.69
C ILE A 63 -4.74 6.85 15.70
N THR A 64 -3.56 7.35 16.04
CA THR A 64 -2.36 7.25 15.20
C THR A 64 -1.20 6.68 16.02
N PRO A 65 -1.11 5.35 16.21
CA PRO A 65 -0.14 4.77 17.13
C PRO A 65 1.31 5.04 16.73
N ILE A 66 1.58 5.11 15.43
CA ILE A 66 2.91 5.34 14.90
C ILE A 66 2.85 5.89 13.46
N ALA A 67 3.80 6.78 13.15
CA ALA A 67 4.06 7.22 11.79
C ALA A 67 5.54 6.98 11.46
N ALA A 68 5.85 5.79 10.94
CA ALA A 68 7.21 5.33 10.67
C ALA A 68 7.50 5.31 9.16
N GLY A 69 8.27 6.28 8.68
CA GLY A 69 8.70 6.37 7.27
C GLY A 69 10.21 6.52 7.18
N ALA A 70 10.88 5.68 6.40
CA ALA A 70 12.32 5.72 6.20
C ALA A 70 12.65 5.90 4.70
N PRO A 71 13.69 6.69 4.35
CA PRO A 71 14.19 6.74 2.99
C PRO A 71 14.71 5.37 2.51
N PRO A 72 14.66 5.07 1.20
CA PRO A 72 15.12 3.80 0.64
C PRO A 72 16.55 3.44 1.05
N SER A 73 16.74 2.20 1.50
CA SER A 73 18.04 1.61 1.86
C SER A 73 17.97 0.08 1.88
N GLY A 74 18.85 -0.58 2.62
CA GLY A 74 18.89 -2.04 2.74
C GLY A 74 17.73 -2.60 3.55
N ARG A 75 17.86 -3.89 3.89
CA ARG A 75 16.87 -4.63 4.68
C ARG A 75 16.55 -3.93 5.99
N VAL A 76 15.28 -3.95 6.36
CA VAL A 76 14.81 -3.48 7.66
C VAL A 76 15.22 -4.49 8.72
N SER A 77 15.83 -4.02 9.80
CA SER A 77 16.21 -4.93 10.87
C SER A 77 14.95 -5.53 11.50
N ASP A 78 15.00 -6.81 11.85
CA ASP A 78 13.84 -7.48 12.45
C ASP A 78 13.40 -6.80 13.77
N THR A 79 14.34 -6.17 14.48
CA THR A 79 14.03 -5.36 15.68
C THR A 79 13.24 -4.10 15.34
N ALA A 80 13.63 -3.36 14.31
CA ALA A 80 12.88 -2.18 13.85
C ALA A 80 11.48 -2.57 13.37
N TYR A 81 11.40 -3.62 12.56
CA TYR A 81 10.14 -4.15 12.05
C TYR A 81 9.21 -4.58 13.20
N GLN A 82 9.72 -5.37 14.15
CA GLN A 82 8.94 -5.84 15.30
C GLN A 82 8.40 -4.66 16.13
N TYR A 83 9.24 -3.67 16.44
CA TYR A 83 8.83 -2.48 17.19
C TYR A 83 7.66 -1.74 16.52
N ILE A 84 7.76 -1.48 15.22
CA ILE A 84 6.75 -0.72 14.48
C ILE A 84 5.45 -1.52 14.39
N THR A 85 5.55 -2.79 14.02
CA THR A 85 4.39 -3.66 13.86
C THR A 85 3.68 -3.98 15.18
N ASP A 86 4.40 -4.10 16.29
CA ASP A 86 3.80 -4.25 17.63
C ASP A 86 2.98 -3.02 18.00
N CYS A 87 3.49 -1.81 17.76
CA CYS A 87 2.75 -0.58 18.01
C CYS A 87 1.42 -0.53 17.22
N ILE A 88 1.42 -1.02 15.98
CA ILE A 88 0.22 -1.06 15.12
C ILE A 88 -0.77 -2.13 15.62
N VAL A 89 -0.28 -3.37 15.86
CA VAL A 89 -1.13 -4.50 16.27
C VAL A 89 -1.75 -4.25 17.64
N GLU A 90 -0.98 -3.82 18.63
CA GLU A 90 -1.49 -3.57 19.99
C GLU A 90 -2.57 -2.47 20.00
N ALA A 91 -2.39 -1.41 19.20
CA ALA A 91 -3.31 -0.29 19.16
C ALA A 91 -4.62 -0.58 18.40
N ALA A 92 -4.67 -1.66 17.61
CA ALA A 92 -5.85 -2.02 16.84
C ALA A 92 -7.02 -2.53 17.71
N GLU A 93 -6.77 -2.85 18.99
CA GLU A 93 -7.82 -3.27 19.92
C GLU A 93 -8.94 -2.22 20.04
N GLY A 94 -10.18 -2.69 19.83
CA GLY A 94 -11.38 -1.85 19.92
C GLY A 94 -11.55 -0.84 18.79
N CYS A 95 -10.77 -0.94 17.71
CA CYS A 95 -11.00 -0.16 16.49
C CYS A 95 -12.02 -0.86 15.58
N ASP A 96 -12.86 -0.06 14.92
CA ASP A 96 -13.85 -0.55 13.96
C ASP A 96 -13.24 -0.81 12.57
N GLY A 97 -12.07 -0.24 12.28
CA GLY A 97 -11.34 -0.41 11.02
C GLY A 97 -9.92 0.14 11.10
N LEU A 98 -9.06 -0.33 10.20
CA LEU A 98 -7.64 0.04 10.15
C LEU A 98 -7.31 0.64 8.78
N LEU A 99 -6.59 1.76 8.76
CA LEU A 99 -6.04 2.39 7.56
C LEU A 99 -4.52 2.44 7.67
N LEU A 100 -3.83 1.80 6.72
CA LEU A 100 -2.39 1.63 6.77
C LEU A 100 -1.73 2.25 5.54
N ASP A 101 -0.87 3.24 5.78
CA ASP A 101 0.07 3.77 4.80
C ASP A 101 1.31 2.87 4.78
N LEU A 102 1.36 1.97 3.80
CA LEU A 102 2.44 1.01 3.62
C LEU A 102 3.14 1.29 2.28
N HIS A 103 4.42 0.94 2.17
CA HIS A 103 5.10 1.08 0.88
C HIS A 103 4.73 -0.04 -0.09
N GLY A 104 4.73 -1.29 0.38
CA GLY A 104 4.53 -2.50 -0.43
C GLY A 104 5.83 -3.14 -0.93
N ALA A 105 7.00 -2.61 -0.56
CA ALA A 105 8.31 -3.11 -0.99
C ALA A 105 9.27 -3.31 0.20
N MET A 106 8.73 -3.51 1.40
CA MET A 106 9.53 -3.71 2.59
C MET A 106 10.01 -5.16 2.67
N VAL A 107 11.32 -5.30 2.78
CA VAL A 107 11.99 -6.57 3.02
C VAL A 107 12.76 -6.47 4.33
N THR A 108 12.56 -7.42 5.24
CA THR A 108 13.30 -7.49 6.51
C THR A 108 14.52 -8.41 6.40
N ASP A 109 15.29 -8.54 7.48
CA ASP A 109 16.38 -9.51 7.56
C ASP A 109 15.90 -10.94 7.28
N THR A 110 14.68 -11.29 7.70
CA THR A 110 14.16 -12.66 7.63
C THR A 110 12.90 -12.83 6.79
N ARG A 111 12.32 -11.75 6.25
CA ARG A 111 11.06 -11.76 5.50
C ARG A 111 11.20 -11.05 4.17
N GLU A 112 10.74 -11.69 3.11
CA GLU A 112 10.59 -11.05 1.79
C GLU A 112 9.37 -10.14 1.71
N ASP A 113 8.31 -10.46 2.47
CA ASP A 113 7.03 -9.75 2.47
C ASP A 113 6.78 -9.12 3.85
N GLY A 114 7.26 -7.89 4.04
CA GLY A 114 7.05 -7.14 5.27
C GLY A 114 5.58 -6.76 5.47
N GLU A 115 4.93 -6.23 4.43
CA GLU A 115 3.55 -5.75 4.51
C GLU A 115 2.55 -6.88 4.75
N GLY A 116 2.64 -7.98 3.98
CA GLY A 116 1.77 -9.13 4.17
C GLY A 116 1.97 -9.80 5.53
N SER A 117 3.20 -9.81 6.06
CA SER A 117 3.47 -10.31 7.42
C SER A 117 2.76 -9.49 8.50
N LEU A 118 2.70 -8.16 8.36
CA LEU A 118 1.91 -7.30 9.26
C LEU A 118 0.40 -7.58 9.11
N LEU A 119 -0.09 -7.67 7.87
CA LEU A 119 -1.51 -7.89 7.59
C LEU A 119 -2.01 -9.25 8.11
N VAL A 120 -1.20 -10.30 8.01
CA VAL A 120 -1.48 -11.62 8.62
C VAL A 120 -1.63 -11.48 10.13
N ARG A 121 -0.69 -10.82 10.81
CA ARG A 121 -0.76 -10.62 12.26
C ARG A 121 -2.01 -9.86 12.69
N LEU A 122 -2.39 -8.82 11.95
CA LEU A 122 -3.61 -8.05 12.22
C LEU A 122 -4.86 -8.90 12.01
N ARG A 123 -4.92 -9.71 10.95
CA ARG A 123 -6.06 -10.59 10.69
C ARG A 123 -6.16 -11.71 11.73
N GLU A 124 -5.04 -12.25 12.21
CA GLU A 124 -5.03 -13.25 13.29
C GLU A 124 -5.54 -12.68 14.62
N ALA A 125 -5.12 -11.46 14.97
CA ALA A 125 -5.52 -10.80 16.23
C ALA A 125 -6.94 -10.23 16.16
N TYR A 126 -7.36 -9.72 15.00
CA TYR A 126 -8.63 -9.02 14.79
C TYR A 126 -9.34 -9.52 13.51
N PRO A 127 -9.89 -10.74 13.51
CA PRO A 127 -10.38 -11.42 12.30
C PRO A 127 -11.46 -10.67 11.52
N ASP A 128 -12.29 -9.89 12.20
CA ASP A 128 -13.45 -9.23 11.61
C ASP A 128 -13.21 -7.74 11.29
N VAL A 129 -12.06 -7.18 11.67
CA VAL A 129 -11.78 -5.76 11.48
C VAL A 129 -11.38 -5.49 10.02
N PRO A 130 -12.09 -4.60 9.28
CA PRO A 130 -11.71 -4.23 7.92
C PRO A 130 -10.40 -3.46 7.87
N ILE A 131 -9.58 -3.71 6.84
CA ILE A 131 -8.26 -3.09 6.68
C ILE A 131 -8.17 -2.45 5.29
N GLY A 132 -7.99 -1.13 5.25
CA GLY A 132 -7.67 -0.39 4.03
C GLY A 132 -6.17 -0.09 3.97
N VAL A 133 -5.56 -0.31 2.82
CA VAL A 133 -4.12 -0.13 2.62
C VAL A 133 -3.87 0.79 1.43
N GLY A 134 -3.04 1.81 1.63
CA GLY A 134 -2.44 2.58 0.55
C GLY A 134 -1.04 2.05 0.26
N LEU A 135 -0.69 1.89 -1.01
CA LEU A 135 0.60 1.33 -1.46
C LEU A 135 1.29 2.21 -2.50
N ASP A 136 2.62 2.15 -2.52
CA ASP A 136 3.44 2.74 -3.56
C ASP A 136 3.33 1.96 -4.89
N MET A 137 3.48 2.63 -6.03
CA MET A 137 3.53 2.00 -7.36
C MET A 137 4.63 0.93 -7.45
N HIS A 138 5.72 1.07 -6.70
CA HIS A 138 6.82 0.11 -6.66
C HIS A 138 6.55 -1.12 -5.78
N ALA A 139 5.33 -1.28 -5.24
CA ALA A 139 4.99 -2.43 -4.42
C ALA A 139 5.26 -3.78 -5.13
N ASN A 140 5.93 -4.69 -4.44
CA ASN A 140 6.15 -6.08 -4.86
C ASN A 140 5.12 -6.97 -4.15
N LEU A 141 3.97 -7.19 -4.79
CA LEU A 141 2.84 -7.82 -4.10
C LEU A 141 3.02 -9.31 -3.82
N TYR A 142 2.64 -9.68 -2.60
CA TYR A 142 2.45 -11.06 -2.19
C TYR A 142 0.96 -11.38 -1.98
N PRO A 143 0.55 -12.65 -2.18
CA PRO A 143 -0.84 -13.07 -1.95
C PRO A 143 -1.36 -12.75 -0.54
N ALA A 144 -0.47 -12.72 0.46
CA ALA A 144 -0.83 -12.43 1.84
C ALA A 144 -1.38 -11.02 2.03
N MET A 145 -0.92 -10.03 1.24
CA MET A 145 -1.44 -8.67 1.34
C MET A 145 -2.91 -8.61 0.93
N VAL A 146 -3.24 -9.21 -0.22
CA VAL A 146 -4.61 -9.20 -0.77
C VAL A 146 -5.56 -10.07 0.05
N SER A 147 -5.07 -11.20 0.58
CA SER A 147 -5.90 -12.13 1.37
C SER A 147 -6.27 -11.59 2.75
N ASN A 148 -5.52 -10.62 3.27
CA ASN A 148 -5.70 -10.11 4.63
C ASN A 148 -6.19 -8.65 4.69
N ALA A 149 -6.14 -7.91 3.58
CA ALA A 149 -6.75 -6.59 3.47
C ALA A 149 -8.21 -6.66 2.99
N THR A 150 -8.97 -5.60 3.23
CA THR A 150 -10.33 -5.39 2.68
C THR A 150 -10.28 -4.55 1.41
N VAL A 151 -9.38 -3.56 1.38
CA VAL A 151 -9.16 -2.66 0.24
C VAL A 151 -7.67 -2.38 0.11
N ILE A 152 -7.17 -2.39 -1.12
CA ILE A 152 -5.84 -1.89 -1.48
C ILE A 152 -6.01 -0.83 -2.57
N ALA A 153 -5.36 0.31 -2.40
CA ALA A 153 -5.22 1.34 -3.42
C ALA A 153 -3.74 1.71 -3.62
N GLY A 154 -3.29 1.75 -4.86
CA GLY A 154 -1.94 2.12 -5.25
C GLY A 154 -1.82 3.57 -5.72
N TYR A 155 -0.59 4.02 -5.92
CA TYR A 155 -0.29 5.27 -6.64
C TYR A 155 -0.48 5.07 -8.14
N HIS A 156 -0.93 6.12 -8.83
CA HIS A 156 -1.16 6.17 -10.27
C HIS A 156 -0.07 6.98 -10.98
N THR A 157 0.79 7.69 -10.25
CA THR A 157 1.84 8.55 -10.82
C THR A 157 3.26 8.16 -10.40
N TYR A 158 4.22 8.29 -11.32
CA TYR A 158 5.67 8.25 -11.08
C TYR A 158 6.37 9.31 -11.95
N PRO A 159 7.00 10.36 -11.36
CA PRO A 159 7.23 10.58 -9.93
C PRO A 159 5.93 10.78 -9.12
N HIS A 160 5.93 10.31 -7.87
CA HIS A 160 4.73 10.25 -7.04
C HIS A 160 4.27 11.65 -6.63
N ILE A 161 3.12 12.07 -7.14
CA ILE A 161 2.46 13.33 -6.80
C ILE A 161 1.02 13.14 -6.29
N ASP A 162 0.54 11.90 -6.28
CA ASP A 162 -0.84 11.52 -5.97
C ASP A 162 -1.00 10.70 -4.68
N MET A 163 0.06 10.59 -3.87
CA MET A 163 0.08 9.90 -2.58
C MET A 163 -1.12 10.24 -1.69
N TYR A 164 -1.40 11.53 -1.52
CA TYR A 164 -2.56 12.00 -0.75
C TYR A 164 -3.88 11.45 -1.30
N GLY A 165 -4.09 11.52 -2.62
CA GLY A 165 -5.29 11.02 -3.28
C GLY A 165 -5.45 9.50 -3.16
N THR A 166 -4.36 8.74 -3.18
CA THR A 166 -4.39 7.29 -2.88
C THR A 166 -4.85 7.01 -1.46
N GLY A 167 -4.37 7.80 -0.49
CA GLY A 167 -4.85 7.74 0.89
C GLY A 167 -6.34 8.02 1.01
N GLU A 168 -6.83 9.05 0.31
CA GLU A 168 -8.25 9.36 0.25
C GLU A 168 -9.06 8.20 -0.36
N ARG A 169 -8.60 7.64 -1.48
CA ARG A 169 -9.25 6.52 -2.17
C ARG A 169 -9.42 5.31 -1.25
N ALA A 170 -8.34 4.86 -0.61
CA ALA A 170 -8.39 3.73 0.32
C ALA A 170 -9.35 3.99 1.49
N ALA A 171 -9.28 5.18 2.10
CA ALA A 171 -10.11 5.55 3.24
C ALA A 171 -11.60 5.67 2.88
N GLN A 172 -11.92 6.27 1.74
CA GLN A 172 -13.29 6.42 1.27
C GLN A 172 -13.96 5.06 1.07
N ILE A 173 -13.28 4.13 0.40
CA ILE A 173 -13.83 2.79 0.16
C ILE A 173 -14.02 2.03 1.49
N LEU A 174 -13.04 2.07 2.39
CA LEU A 174 -13.14 1.41 3.69
C LEU A 174 -14.30 1.96 4.52
N ILE A 175 -14.46 3.29 4.60
CA ILE A 175 -15.54 3.92 5.37
C ILE A 175 -16.90 3.60 4.75
N ARG A 176 -17.03 3.63 3.42
CA ARG A 176 -18.27 3.21 2.74
C ARG A 176 -18.60 1.75 3.05
N SER A 177 -17.60 0.88 3.09
CA SER A 177 -17.77 -0.53 3.46
C SER A 177 -18.24 -0.69 4.91
N LEU A 178 -17.63 0.03 5.86
CA LEU A 178 -18.05 0.04 7.27
C LEU A 178 -19.48 0.56 7.49
N LYS A 179 -19.98 1.41 6.58
CA LYS A 179 -21.37 1.89 6.56
C LYS A 179 -22.33 0.95 5.84
N GLY A 180 -21.84 -0.13 5.23
CA GLY A 180 -22.64 -1.06 4.41
C GLY A 180 -23.08 -0.48 3.07
N GLU A 181 -22.38 0.55 2.56
CA GLU A 181 -22.70 1.20 1.28
C GLU A 181 -22.05 0.50 0.09
N VAL A 182 -20.98 -0.27 0.31
CA VAL A 182 -20.28 -1.11 -0.68
C VAL A 182 -19.78 -2.39 -0.02
N GLU A 183 -19.59 -3.43 -0.82
CA GLU A 183 -18.99 -4.70 -0.41
C GLU A 183 -17.73 -4.96 -1.26
N PRO A 184 -16.55 -4.45 -0.83
CA PRO A 184 -15.32 -4.59 -1.60
C PRO A 184 -14.94 -6.05 -1.87
N ARG A 185 -14.67 -6.37 -3.13
CA ARG A 185 -14.08 -7.64 -3.56
C ARG A 185 -12.78 -7.36 -4.28
N MET A 186 -11.73 -8.06 -3.88
CA MET A 186 -10.40 -7.89 -4.45
C MET A 186 -9.97 -9.09 -5.26
N VAL A 187 -9.42 -8.82 -6.44
CA VAL A 187 -8.74 -9.80 -7.27
C VAL A 187 -7.36 -9.24 -7.61
N TRP A 188 -6.35 -10.11 -7.65
CA TRP A 188 -5.00 -9.71 -8.01
C TRP A 188 -4.32 -10.72 -8.92
N GLY A 189 -3.20 -10.32 -9.49
CA GLY A 189 -2.29 -11.18 -10.23
C GLY A 189 -1.01 -10.44 -10.62
N ASN A 190 -0.04 -11.18 -11.15
CA ASN A 190 1.25 -10.62 -11.57
C ASN A 190 1.69 -11.15 -12.93
N CYS A 191 2.65 -10.45 -13.52
CA CYS A 191 3.39 -10.92 -14.69
C CYS A 191 4.85 -11.15 -14.30
N PRO A 192 5.51 -12.21 -14.82
CA PRO A 192 6.91 -12.49 -14.52
C PRO A 192 7.84 -11.54 -15.30
N MET A 193 7.78 -10.26 -14.99
CA MET A 193 8.57 -9.19 -15.60
C MET A 193 9.10 -8.24 -14.54
N LEU A 194 10.29 -7.70 -14.80
CA LEU A 194 10.97 -6.73 -13.93
C LEU A 194 11.12 -5.41 -14.70
N PRO A 195 10.12 -4.51 -14.64
CA PRO A 195 10.23 -3.20 -15.26
C PRO A 195 11.45 -2.43 -14.77
N HIS A 196 12.32 -1.96 -15.68
CA HIS A 196 13.50 -1.21 -15.29
C HIS A 196 13.08 0.13 -14.69
N VAL A 197 13.60 0.51 -13.51
CA VAL A 197 13.15 1.70 -12.75
C VAL A 197 13.14 3.00 -13.60
N MET A 198 14.14 3.17 -14.47
CA MET A 198 14.24 4.33 -15.37
C MET A 198 13.19 4.36 -16.51
N ARG A 199 12.37 3.31 -16.63
CA ARG A 199 11.32 3.14 -17.65
C ARG A 199 9.91 3.04 -17.02
N GLN A 200 9.80 3.33 -15.73
CA GLN A 200 8.54 3.30 -14.99
C GLN A 200 7.82 4.66 -14.97
N GLY A 201 8.37 5.72 -15.58
CA GLY A 201 7.77 7.06 -15.64
C GLY A 201 6.34 7.05 -16.22
N THR A 202 5.40 7.71 -15.56
CA THR A 202 4.00 7.76 -16.01
C THR A 202 3.72 8.82 -17.06
N ASP A 203 4.73 9.61 -17.42
CA ASP A 203 4.68 10.50 -18.59
C ASP A 203 5.07 9.77 -19.89
N ASP A 204 5.72 8.60 -19.78
CA ASP A 204 6.29 7.86 -20.89
C ASP A 204 5.58 6.53 -21.14
N PHE A 205 5.61 6.08 -22.39
CA PHE A 205 5.21 4.72 -22.75
C PHE A 205 6.26 3.70 -22.25
N PRO A 206 5.86 2.54 -21.72
CA PRO A 206 4.48 2.00 -21.68
C PRO A 206 3.64 2.34 -20.44
N ASN A 207 4.25 2.81 -19.34
CA ASN A 207 3.51 2.97 -18.08
C ASN A 207 2.40 4.02 -18.16
N LYS A 208 2.59 5.09 -18.94
CA LYS A 208 1.54 6.08 -19.21
C LYS A 208 0.23 5.44 -19.67
N ALA A 209 0.29 4.57 -20.67
CA ALA A 209 -0.90 3.95 -21.25
C ALA A 209 -1.60 2.99 -20.27
N LEU A 210 -0.81 2.30 -19.44
CA LEU A 210 -1.31 1.41 -18.40
C LEU A 210 -2.04 2.21 -17.30
N GLN A 211 -1.44 3.29 -16.81
CA GLN A 211 -2.06 4.13 -15.76
C GLN A 211 -3.27 4.92 -16.29
N ASP A 212 -3.23 5.40 -17.54
CA ASP A 212 -4.41 5.98 -18.19
C ASP A 212 -5.58 4.98 -18.19
N ARG A 213 -5.29 3.70 -18.51
CA ARG A 213 -6.30 2.65 -18.51
C ARG A 213 -6.82 2.34 -17.10
N VAL A 214 -5.95 2.31 -16.09
CA VAL A 214 -6.33 2.18 -14.68
C VAL A 214 -7.35 3.27 -14.29
N MET A 215 -7.07 4.54 -14.61
CA MET A 215 -7.96 5.67 -14.31
C MET A 215 -9.31 5.58 -15.05
N GLU A 216 -9.31 5.11 -16.30
CA GLU A 216 -10.55 4.86 -17.04
C GLU A 216 -11.41 3.77 -16.39
N MET A 217 -10.80 2.69 -15.90
CA MET A 217 -11.51 1.60 -15.22
C MET A 217 -12.16 2.08 -13.91
N GLU A 218 -11.44 2.88 -13.11
CA GLU A 218 -12.01 3.54 -11.92
C GLU A 218 -13.16 4.47 -12.29
N ALA A 219 -12.99 5.31 -13.32
CA ALA A 219 -14.05 6.20 -13.80
C ALA A 219 -15.28 5.45 -14.35
N SER A 220 -15.13 4.19 -14.73
CA SER A 220 -16.19 3.35 -15.28
C SER A 220 -16.95 2.54 -14.22
N GLY A 221 -16.47 2.50 -12.97
CA GLY A 221 -17.22 1.90 -11.85
C GLY A 221 -16.40 1.05 -10.88
N ALA A 222 -15.17 0.66 -11.21
CA ALA A 222 -14.32 -0.05 -10.26
C ALA A 222 -14.04 0.83 -9.03
N LEU A 223 -14.05 0.24 -7.83
CA LEU A 223 -13.83 0.99 -6.59
C LEU A 223 -12.39 1.51 -6.50
N ALA A 224 -11.43 0.65 -6.85
CA ALA A 224 -10.02 1.01 -7.00
C ALA A 224 -9.35 0.04 -7.98
N VAL A 225 -8.44 0.56 -8.79
CA VAL A 225 -7.59 -0.23 -9.67
C VAL A 225 -6.17 0.22 -9.46
N SER A 226 -5.25 -0.72 -9.26
CA SER A 226 -3.87 -0.42 -8.92
C SER A 226 -2.94 -1.29 -9.75
N LEU A 227 -2.14 -0.65 -10.61
CA LEU A 227 -1.05 -1.30 -11.32
C LEU A 227 0.26 -0.90 -10.68
N PHE A 228 0.95 -1.90 -10.15
CA PHE A 228 2.25 -1.77 -9.51
C PHE A 228 3.33 -2.20 -10.49
N THR A 229 4.30 -1.33 -10.77
CA THR A 229 5.46 -1.68 -11.60
C THR A 229 6.44 -2.59 -10.87
N GLY A 230 6.35 -2.63 -9.53
CA GLY A 230 7.29 -3.35 -8.67
C GLY A 230 8.65 -2.67 -8.57
N PHE A 231 9.42 -3.11 -7.60
CA PHE A 231 10.78 -2.63 -7.36
C PHE A 231 11.80 -3.73 -7.73
N PRO A 232 12.51 -3.61 -8.85
CA PRO A 232 13.37 -4.68 -9.36
C PRO A 232 14.69 -4.85 -8.59
N HIS A 233 15.07 -3.91 -7.72
CA HIS A 233 16.30 -4.02 -6.92
C HIS A 233 16.08 -4.77 -5.60
N ALA A 234 15.24 -5.81 -5.63
CA ALA A 234 14.99 -6.72 -4.53
C ALA A 234 15.12 -8.17 -5.00
N ASP A 235 16.03 -8.93 -4.40
CA ASP A 235 16.19 -10.38 -4.59
C ASP A 235 15.15 -11.12 -3.75
N ILE A 236 13.92 -11.13 -4.25
CA ILE A 236 12.72 -11.74 -3.63
C ILE A 236 11.87 -12.42 -4.69
N TYR A 237 11.02 -13.37 -4.29
CA TYR A 237 10.26 -14.20 -5.22
C TYR A 237 9.26 -13.42 -6.10
N ASN A 238 8.51 -12.48 -5.51
CA ASN A 238 7.46 -11.72 -6.22
C ASN A 238 7.91 -10.32 -6.69
N ALA A 239 9.22 -10.10 -6.90
CA ALA A 239 9.66 -8.85 -7.50
C ALA A 239 9.05 -8.67 -8.90
N GLY A 240 8.42 -7.52 -9.14
CA GLY A 240 7.92 -7.15 -10.47
C GLY A 240 6.47 -6.69 -10.55
N LEU A 241 5.97 -6.66 -11.79
CA LEU A 241 4.69 -6.03 -12.11
C LEU A 241 3.49 -6.83 -11.60
N SER A 242 2.57 -6.16 -10.92
CA SER A 242 1.33 -6.76 -10.42
C SER A 242 0.15 -5.80 -10.53
N VAL A 243 -1.05 -6.36 -10.48
CA VAL A 243 -2.31 -5.62 -10.54
C VAL A 243 -3.22 -6.08 -9.42
N VAL A 244 -3.87 -5.12 -8.75
CA VAL A 244 -5.01 -5.35 -7.84
C VAL A 244 -6.20 -4.57 -8.34
N VAL A 245 -7.35 -5.22 -8.37
CA VAL A 245 -8.63 -4.62 -8.72
C VAL A 245 -9.58 -4.81 -7.56
N VAL A 246 -10.25 -3.73 -7.16
CA VAL A 246 -11.30 -3.69 -6.14
C VAL A 246 -12.60 -3.29 -6.80
N THR A 247 -13.64 -4.12 -6.69
CA THR A 247 -15.00 -3.87 -7.20
C THR A 247 -16.03 -3.93 -6.07
N ASP A 248 -17.24 -3.47 -6.36
CA ASP A 248 -18.38 -3.60 -5.45
C ASP A 248 -19.11 -4.92 -5.72
N ASN A 249 -18.74 -5.95 -4.96
CA ASN A 249 -19.29 -7.31 -5.03
C ASN A 249 -19.27 -7.99 -6.42
N ASP A 250 -18.33 -7.63 -7.30
CA ASP A 250 -18.22 -8.21 -8.65
C ASP A 250 -16.81 -8.77 -8.93
N VAL A 251 -16.59 -10.02 -8.57
CA VAL A 251 -15.31 -10.73 -8.77
C VAL A 251 -15.05 -11.02 -10.25
N GLU A 252 -16.09 -11.18 -11.07
CA GLU A 252 -15.96 -11.46 -12.50
C GLU A 252 -15.45 -10.22 -13.25
N GLU A 253 -16.03 -9.05 -12.95
CA GLU A 253 -15.52 -7.76 -13.44
C GLU A 253 -14.08 -7.53 -12.97
N ALA A 254 -13.81 -7.71 -11.68
CA ALA A 254 -12.46 -7.52 -11.12
C ALA A 254 -11.41 -8.41 -11.83
N THR A 255 -11.79 -9.64 -12.14
CA THR A 255 -10.96 -10.61 -12.88
C THR A 255 -10.68 -10.13 -14.30
N ALA A 256 -11.72 -9.69 -15.03
CA ALA A 256 -11.58 -9.23 -16.40
C ALA A 256 -10.69 -7.98 -16.50
N LEU A 257 -10.88 -6.99 -15.63
CA LEU A 257 -10.07 -5.77 -15.59
C LEU A 257 -8.60 -6.06 -15.26
N ARG A 258 -8.35 -6.96 -14.30
CA ARG A 258 -7.00 -7.42 -13.96
C ARG A 258 -6.32 -8.07 -15.18
N ASP A 259 -7.01 -9.01 -15.82
CA ASP A 259 -6.44 -9.79 -16.93
C ASP A 259 -6.11 -8.89 -18.12
N GLU A 260 -6.96 -7.90 -18.40
CA GLU A 260 -6.71 -6.89 -19.43
C GLU A 260 -5.41 -6.11 -19.15
N LEU A 261 -5.23 -5.58 -17.93
CA LEU A 261 -4.03 -4.82 -17.57
C LEU A 261 -2.76 -5.67 -17.59
N LEU A 262 -2.83 -6.91 -17.10
CA LEU A 262 -1.71 -7.83 -17.13
C LEU A 262 -1.33 -8.22 -18.56
N GLU A 263 -2.30 -8.45 -19.45
CA GLU A 263 -2.05 -8.73 -20.87
C GLU A 263 -1.42 -7.52 -21.57
N MET A 264 -1.93 -6.31 -21.32
CA MET A 264 -1.36 -5.07 -21.84
C MET A 264 0.10 -4.91 -21.40
N ALA A 265 0.37 -5.07 -20.10
CA ALA A 265 1.73 -4.95 -19.55
C ALA A 265 2.67 -6.00 -20.13
N TRP A 266 2.22 -7.26 -20.20
CA TRP A 266 3.01 -8.37 -20.72
C TRP A 266 3.37 -8.19 -22.20
N LYS A 267 2.44 -7.69 -23.01
CA LYS A 267 2.68 -7.40 -24.43
C LYS A 267 3.78 -6.35 -24.61
N GLU A 268 3.82 -5.35 -23.74
CA GLU A 268 4.78 -4.25 -23.79
C GLU A 268 6.02 -4.48 -22.91
N ARG A 269 6.26 -5.70 -22.43
CA ARG A 269 7.37 -6.01 -21.52
C ARG A 269 8.77 -5.60 -22.03
N GLU A 270 8.99 -5.61 -23.34
CA GLU A 270 10.27 -5.20 -23.94
C GLU A 270 10.44 -3.67 -23.95
N SER A 271 9.34 -2.92 -23.85
CA SER A 271 9.33 -1.45 -23.81
C SER A 271 9.73 -0.88 -22.43
N PHE A 272 9.75 -1.74 -21.40
CA PHE A 272 10.16 -1.45 -20.02
C PHE A 272 11.67 -1.64 -19.77
N VAL A 273 12.48 -1.80 -20.81
CA VAL A 273 13.95 -1.92 -20.76
C VAL A 273 14.61 -0.65 -21.29
#